data_AF-T0TYE8-F1
#
_entry.id   AF-T0TYE8-F1
#
_cell.length_a   1.000
_cell.length_b   1.000
_cell.length_c   1.000
_cell.angle_alpha   90.00
_cell.angle_beta   90.00
_cell.angle_gamma   90.00
#
_symmetry.space_group_name_H-M   'P 1'
#
loop_
_entity.id
_entity.type
_entity.pdbx_description
1 polymer ?
#
loop_
_entity_poly.entity_id
_entity_poly.type
_entity_poly.pdbx_seq_one_letter_code
_entity_poly.pdbx_strand_id
1 'polypeptide(L)' 'MEGTEANRQMLKEAVKDGRVRKVLVKYDVPVTSSLTEADLIDQLMEGFQLLMPYYDSCHDTNELL' A
#
# COMPACT_ATOMS: atom_id res chain seq x y z
N MET A 1 -3.06 12.80 -14.73
CA MET A 1 -2.59 14.02 -14.01
C MET A 1 -1.09 14.25 -14.27
N GLU A 2 -0.67 15.47 -14.64
CA GLU A 2 0.76 15.79 -14.85
C GLU A 2 1.51 16.14 -13.54
N GLY A 3 2.79 15.77 -13.45
CA GLY A 3 3.65 16.04 -12.28
C GLY A 3 4.25 17.44 -12.25
N THR A 4 3.43 18.49 -12.13
CA THR A 4 3.90 19.88 -12.07
C THR A 4 4.19 20.37 -10.65
N GLU A 5 4.97 21.45 -10.50
CA GLU A 5 5.26 22.05 -9.19
C GLU A 5 3.99 22.60 -8.50
N ALA A 6 3.06 23.15 -9.28
CA ALA A 6 1.75 23.59 -8.76
C ALA A 6 0.97 22.42 -8.15
N ASN A 7 0.94 21.27 -8.83
CA ASN A 7 0.29 20.06 -8.32
C ASN A 7 0.97 19.52 -7.05
N ARG A 8 2.30 19.65 -6.96
CA ARG A 8 3.05 19.28 -5.74
C ARG A 8 2.69 20.15 -4.55
N GLN A 9 2.55 21.46 -4.73
CA GLN A 9 2.18 22.37 -3.64
C GLN A 9 0.75 22.12 -3.15
N MET A 10 -0.20 21.94 -4.06
CA MET A 10 -1.58 21.58 -3.70
C MET A 10 -1.65 20.27 -2.92
N LEU A 11 -0.89 19.24 -3.33
CA LEU A 11 -0.83 17.96 -2.61
C LEU A 11 -0.29 18.13 -1.19
N LYS A 12 0.76 18.95 -0.99
CA LYS A 12 1.33 19.23 0.34
C LYS A 12 0.33 19.90 1.27
N GLU A 13 -0.41 20.89 0.77
CA GLU A 13 -1.47 21.55 1.54
C GLU A 13 -2.59 20.57 1.89
N ALA A 14 -3.02 19.74 0.93
CA ALA A 14 -4.05 18.73 1.18
C ALA A 14 -3.61 17.69 2.21
N VAL A 15 -2.33 17.30 2.23
CA VAL A 15 -1.75 16.44 3.28
C VAL A 15 -1.73 17.15 4.64
N LYS A 16 -1.30 18.41 4.68
CA LYS A 16 -1.27 19.23 5.90
C LYS A 16 -2.66 19.40 6.51
N ASP A 17 -3.66 19.64 5.68
CA ASP A 17 -5.06 19.83 6.08
C ASP A 17 -5.78 18.51 6.39
N GLY A 18 -5.11 17.36 6.23
CA GLY A 18 -5.69 16.04 6.45
C GLY A 18 -6.71 15.59 5.39
N ARG A 19 -6.85 16.33 4.29
CA ARG A 19 -7.68 16.00 3.12
C ARG A 19 -7.12 14.81 2.34
N VAL A 20 -5.80 14.63 2.36
CA VAL A 20 -5.10 13.46 1.80
C VAL A 20 -4.24 12.83 2.90
N ARG A 21 -4.29 11.50 3.01
CA ARG A 21 -3.42 10.74 3.91
C ARG A 21 -2.62 9.72 3.13
N LYS A 22 -1.29 9.76 3.29
CA LYS A 22 -0.41 8.69 2.84
C LYS A 22 -0.48 7.55 3.86
N VAL A 23 -1.03 6.42 3.47
CA VAL A 23 -1.09 5.21 4.30
C VAL A 23 -0.09 4.21 3.75
N LEU A 24 0.75 3.66 4.62
CA LEU A 24 1.63 2.55 4.32
C LEU A 24 1.11 1.33 5.07
N VAL A 25 0.58 0.35 4.35
CA VAL A 25 0.12 -0.93 4.91
C VAL A 25 1.18 -1.98 4.66
N LYS A 26 1.51 -2.76 5.68
CA LYS A 26 2.49 -3.84 5.63
C LYS A 26 1.97 -5.04 6.41
N TYR A 27 2.38 -6.22 5.96
CA TYR A 27 2.18 -7.48 6.67
C TYR A 27 3.55 -8.07 6.97
N ASP A 28 3.84 -8.28 8.25
CA ASP A 28 5.13 -8.83 8.68
C ASP A 28 5.07 -10.36 8.67
N VAL A 29 6.03 -11.00 8.02
CA VAL A 29 6.17 -12.46 7.99
C VAL A 29 7.35 -12.87 8.87
N PRO A 30 7.12 -13.49 10.04
CA PRO A 30 8.19 -13.90 10.94
C PRO A 30 8.96 -15.10 10.37
N VAL A 31 10.21 -14.90 9.99
CA VAL A 31 11.08 -15.97 9.48
C VAL A 31 11.93 -16.53 10.63
N THR A 32 11.80 -17.83 10.88
CA THR A 32 12.57 -18.55 11.90
C THR A 32 13.24 -19.79 11.29
N SER A 33 14.21 -20.37 11.99
CA SER A 33 14.91 -21.58 11.52
C SER A 33 14.04 -22.83 11.49
N SER A 34 12.91 -22.83 12.19
CA SER A 34 11.96 -23.94 12.23
C SER A 34 10.89 -23.87 11.14
N LEU A 35 10.85 -22.78 10.38
CA LEU A 35 9.83 -22.55 9.36
C LEU A 35 10.08 -23.47 8.17
N THR A 36 9.05 -24.19 7.73
CA THR A 36 9.13 -24.90 6.46
C THR A 36 8.83 -23.96 5.29
N GLU A 37 9.19 -24.39 4.07
CA GLU A 37 8.83 -23.66 2.86
C GLU A 37 7.30 -23.54 2.70
N ALA A 38 6.55 -24.59 3.05
CA ALA A 38 5.09 -24.58 3.01
C ALA A 38 4.52 -23.54 3.98
N ASP A 39 5.00 -23.53 5.23
CA ASP A 39 4.58 -22.54 6.23
C ASP A 39 4.87 -21.10 5.78
N LEU A 40 5.98 -20.89 5.06
CA LEU A 40 6.32 -19.59 4.51
C LEU A 40 5.35 -19.17 3.41
N ILE A 41 5.03 -20.08 2.49
CA ILE A 41 4.10 -19.82 1.39
C ILE A 41 2.71 -19.48 1.95
N ASP A 42 2.23 -20.22 2.94
CA ASP A 42 0.92 -19.98 3.55
C ASP A 42 0.85 -18.58 4.20
N GLN A 43 1.87 -18.19 4.95
CA GLN A 43 1.95 -16.85 5.58
C GLN A 43 2.04 -15.73 4.54
N LEU A 44 2.78 -15.94 3.45
CA LEU A 44 2.84 -14.98 2.35
C LEU A 44 1.47 -14.83 1.67
N MET A 45 0.77 -15.95 1.42
CA MET A 45 -0.56 -15.93 0.82
C MET A 45 -1.57 -15.18 1.70
N GLU A 46 -1.54 -15.40 3.02
CA GLU A 46 -2.35 -14.63 3.98
C GLU A 46 -2.03 -13.13 3.90
N GLY A 47 -0.75 -12.78 3.91
CA GLY A 47 -0.30 -11.39 3.77
C GLY A 47 -0.80 -10.75 2.48
N PHE A 48 -0.73 -11.45 1.35
CA PHE A 48 -1.27 -10.98 0.08
C PHE A 48 -2.77 -10.76 0.15
N GLN A 49 -3.55 -11.70 0.69
CA GLN A 49 -5.00 -11.56 0.83
C GLN A 49 -5.38 -10.34 1.69
N LEU A 50 -4.64 -10.08 2.76
CA LEU A 50 -4.88 -8.92 3.63
C LEU A 50 -4.48 -7.60 2.97
N LEU A 51 -3.46 -7.61 2.12
CA LEU A 51 -2.97 -6.41 1.43
C LEU A 51 -3.73 -6.10 0.13
N MET A 52 -4.33 -7.09 -0.53
CA MET A 52 -5.03 -6.90 -1.81
C MET A 52 -6.07 -5.75 -1.79
N PRO A 53 -6.96 -5.62 -0.80
CA PRO A 53 -7.95 -4.54 -0.79
C PRO A 53 -7.33 -3.13 -0.83
N TYR A 54 -6.16 -2.96 -0.21
CA TYR A 54 -5.43 -1.69 -0.23
C TYR A 54 -4.73 -1.45 -1.56
N TYR A 55 -4.22 -2.52 -2.19
CA TYR A 55 -3.67 -2.44 -3.53
C TYR A 55 -4.76 -2.07 -4.55
N ASP A 56 -5.88 -2.78 -4.57
CA ASP A 56 -7.00 -2.58 -5.49
C ASP A 56 -7.57 -1.16 -5.35
N SER A 57 -7.80 -0.70 -4.11
CA SER A 57 -8.27 0.66 -3.87
C SER A 57 -7.29 1.72 -4.40
N CYS A 58 -5.98 1.48 -4.34
CA CYS A 58 -4.99 2.39 -4.91
C CYS A 58 -4.87 2.23 -6.45
N HIS A 59 -5.15 1.05 -6.98
CA HIS A 59 -5.01 0.71 -8.40
C HIS A 59 -6.21 1.20 -9.24
N ASP A 60 -7.44 0.96 -8.77
CA ASP A 60 -8.68 1.45 -9.39
C ASP A 60 -8.67 2.99 -9.48
N THR A 61 -8.06 3.64 -8.49
CA THR A 61 -7.89 5.10 -8.48
C THR A 61 -6.90 5.59 -9.56
N ASN A 62 -5.97 4.74 -10.02
CA ASN A 62 -5.04 5.07 -11.11
C ASN A 62 -5.60 4.78 -12.51
N GLU A 63 -6.54 3.84 -12.67
CA GLU A 63 -7.19 3.58 -13.96
C GLU A 63 -8.28 4.60 -14.32
N LEU A 64 -8.75 5.39 -13.34
CA LEU A 64 -9.73 6.46 -13.50
C LEU A 64 -9.10 7.85 -13.76
N LEU A 65 -7.79 7.93 -14.00
CA LEU A 65 -6.99 9.16 -14.18
C LEU A 65 -6.17 9.20 -15.46
#